data_AF-A0A6J4CXM0-F1
#
_entry.id   AF-A0A6J4CXM0-F1
#
_cell.length_a   1.000
_cell.length_b   1.000
_cell.length_c   1.000
_cell.angle_alpha   90.00
_cell.angle_beta   90.00
_cell.angle_gamma   90.00
#
_symmetry.space_group_name_H-M   'P 1'
#
loop_
_entity.id
_entity.type
_entity.pdbx_description
1 polymer ?
#
loop_
_entity_poly.entity_id
_entity_poly.type
_entity_poly.pdbx_seq_one_letter_code
_entity_poly.pdbx_strand_id
1 'polypeptide(L)'
;MGKSLYATLEVSEQASNEEIKKSYRRLARKYHPDLNKGKEAEEKFKEINAAYEILSDPQKRAQYDQFGDNMFGGQNFSDFARSQGKGANFDDILAQIFGRGGFGGGGFGHGGFADFGGFNFAENLDIHAEIQISLQEAVLGAKRSIKLNHDSFEIKIPAGVKEGEVLRAKGKGRTQGGLRGDVLLKVHVLEDGTYTRSGDDLIKDFDLPLKTALFGGKIQVPTLHKEIALKIPPNTKNAQKFRIKGLGVKNRKSAEMGDLYLKAHVILPHTDTLSADVKQVLQEQLP
;
A
#
# COMPACT_ATOMS: atom_id res chain seq x y z
N MET A 1 -42.45 -19.11 -5.83
CA MET A 1 -42.05 -17.69 -5.84
C MET A 1 -40.57 -17.65 -5.56
N GLY A 2 -39.76 -17.20 -6.52
CA GLY A 2 -38.32 -17.06 -6.35
C GLY A 2 -38.02 -16.18 -5.13
N LYS A 3 -37.02 -16.56 -4.33
CA LYS A 3 -36.55 -15.69 -3.25
C LYS A 3 -35.70 -14.60 -3.87
N SER A 4 -36.11 -13.35 -3.70
CA SER A 4 -35.29 -12.21 -4.13
C SER A 4 -33.90 -12.25 -3.48
N LEU A 5 -32.92 -11.58 -4.08
CA LEU A 5 -31.58 -11.45 -3.50
C LEU A 5 -31.62 -10.88 -2.08
N TYR A 6 -32.53 -9.92 -1.85
CA TYR A 6 -32.77 -9.31 -0.56
C TYR A 6 -33.32 -10.31 0.46
N ALA A 7 -34.25 -11.17 0.05
CA ALA A 7 -34.77 -12.25 0.90
C ALA A 7 -33.67 -13.29 1.23
N THR A 8 -32.76 -13.56 0.29
CA THR A 8 -31.61 -14.45 0.50
C THR A 8 -30.65 -13.92 1.56
N LEU A 9 -30.45 -12.59 1.58
CA LEU A 9 -29.67 -11.93 2.61
C LEU A 9 -30.48 -11.54 3.86
N GLU A 10 -31.75 -11.94 3.96
CA GLU A 10 -32.65 -11.58 5.07
C GLU A 10 -32.69 -10.06 5.35
N VAL A 11 -32.71 -9.25 4.29
CA VAL A 11 -32.75 -7.78 4.36
C VAL A 11 -33.93 -7.23 3.55
N SER A 12 -34.32 -5.99 3.85
CA SER A 12 -35.30 -5.24 3.05
C SER A 12 -34.70 -4.83 1.70
N GLU A 13 -35.54 -4.66 0.68
CA GLU A 13 -35.15 -4.09 -0.63
C GLU A 13 -34.59 -2.66 -0.49
N GLN A 14 -35.01 -1.93 0.57
CA GLN A 14 -34.53 -0.60 0.90
C GLN A 14 -33.28 -0.60 1.80
N ALA A 15 -32.67 -1.76 2.05
CA ALA A 15 -31.52 -1.87 2.94
C ALA A 15 -30.31 -1.08 2.43
N SER A 16 -29.61 -0.42 3.33
CA SER A 16 -28.34 0.24 3.05
C SER A 16 -27.22 -0.78 2.78
N ASN A 17 -26.15 -0.34 2.11
CA ASN A 17 -24.99 -1.22 1.85
C ASN A 17 -24.34 -1.74 3.15
N GLU A 18 -24.38 -0.95 4.22
CA GLU A 18 -23.91 -1.37 5.55
C GLU A 18 -24.78 -2.49 6.15
N GLU A 19 -26.10 -2.42 5.98
CA GLU A 19 -27.02 -3.47 6.43
C GLU A 19 -26.87 -4.77 5.62
N ILE A 20 -26.71 -4.66 4.30
CA ILE A 20 -26.42 -5.78 3.39
C ILE A 20 -25.13 -6.48 3.82
N LYS A 21 -24.05 -5.71 4.04
CA LYS A 21 -22.76 -6.22 4.50
C LYS A 21 -22.81 -6.85 5.90
N LYS A 22 -23.57 -6.25 6.81
CA LYS A 22 -23.77 -6.78 8.16
C LYS A 22 -24.53 -8.11 8.12
N SER A 23 -25.58 -8.21 7.31
CA SER A 23 -26.36 -9.45 7.18
C SER A 23 -25.56 -10.56 6.51
N TYR A 24 -24.82 -10.23 5.45
CA TYR A 24 -23.88 -11.15 4.81
C TYR A 24 -22.90 -11.77 5.81
N ARG A 25 -22.21 -10.96 6.63
CA ARG A 25 -21.27 -11.46 7.64
C ARG A 25 -21.93 -12.41 8.66
N ARG A 26 -23.17 -12.12 9.07
CA ARG A 26 -23.94 -12.95 10.00
C ARG A 26 -24.29 -14.30 9.37
N LEU A 27 -24.78 -14.29 8.13
CA LEU A 27 -25.21 -15.47 7.40
C LEU A 27 -24.01 -16.33 6.93
N ALA A 28 -22.95 -15.70 6.45
CA ALA A 28 -21.70 -16.37 6.05
C ALA A 28 -21.06 -17.13 7.22
N ARG A 29 -21.07 -16.56 8.44
CA ARG A 29 -20.62 -17.28 9.65
C ARG A 29 -21.55 -18.42 10.03
N LYS A 30 -22.87 -18.21 9.91
CA LYS A 30 -23.88 -19.23 10.24
C LYS A 30 -23.82 -20.44 9.30
N TYR A 31 -23.51 -20.24 8.02
CA TYR A 31 -23.50 -21.30 7.00
C TYR A 31 -22.08 -21.66 6.51
N HIS A 32 -21.03 -21.24 7.23
CA HIS A 32 -19.65 -21.52 6.83
C HIS A 32 -19.39 -23.04 6.77
N PRO A 33 -18.73 -23.56 5.71
CA PRO A 33 -18.46 -24.99 5.55
C PRO A 33 -17.72 -25.63 6.74
N ASP A 34 -16.86 -24.86 7.42
CA ASP A 34 -16.11 -25.34 8.59
C ASP A 34 -17.00 -25.51 9.83
N LEU A 35 -18.04 -24.69 9.97
CA LEU A 35 -18.94 -24.68 11.12
C LEU A 35 -20.18 -25.56 10.89
N ASN A 36 -20.59 -25.75 9.64
CA ASN A 36 -21.74 -26.56 9.24
C ASN A 36 -21.41 -27.40 8.00
N LYS A 37 -21.16 -28.70 8.21
CA LYS A 37 -20.74 -29.66 7.17
C LYS A 37 -21.89 -30.34 6.42
N GLY A 38 -23.10 -29.76 6.48
CA GLY A 38 -24.27 -30.27 5.77
C GLY A 38 -24.34 -29.76 4.34
N LYS A 39 -24.80 -30.60 3.40
CA LYS A 39 -25.00 -30.20 2.00
C LYS A 39 -25.92 -28.98 1.86
N GLU A 40 -26.95 -28.91 2.68
CA GLU A 40 -27.87 -27.76 2.72
C GLU A 40 -27.20 -26.45 3.19
N ALA A 41 -26.18 -26.53 4.05
CA ALA A 41 -25.46 -25.35 4.52
C ALA A 41 -24.51 -24.82 3.45
N GLU A 42 -23.87 -25.73 2.70
CA GLU A 42 -23.03 -25.38 1.55
C GLU A 42 -23.84 -24.70 0.44
N GLU A 43 -25.02 -25.22 0.11
CA GLU A 43 -25.93 -24.62 -0.87
C GLU A 43 -26.38 -23.22 -0.44
N LYS A 44 -26.78 -23.05 0.83
CA LYS A 44 -27.14 -21.74 1.36
C LYS A 44 -25.97 -20.76 1.35
N PHE A 45 -24.76 -21.23 1.68
CA PHE A 45 -23.57 -20.39 1.66
C PHE A 45 -23.26 -19.86 0.25
N LYS A 46 -23.44 -20.70 -0.78
CA LYS A 46 -23.30 -20.29 -2.19
C LYS A 46 -24.34 -19.25 -2.59
N GLU A 47 -25.62 -19.48 -2.26
CA GLU A 47 -26.70 -18.52 -2.52
C GLU A 47 -26.44 -17.17 -1.82
N ILE A 48 -25.94 -17.19 -0.58
CA ILE A 48 -25.59 -15.99 0.21
C ILE A 48 -24.44 -15.20 -0.41
N ASN A 49 -23.36 -15.88 -0.82
CA ASN A 49 -22.22 -15.22 -1.49
C ASN A 49 -22.65 -14.59 -2.81
N ALA A 50 -23.44 -15.34 -3.59
CA ALA A 50 -23.93 -14.88 -4.88
C ALA A 50 -24.83 -13.64 -4.75
N ALA A 51 -25.72 -13.62 -3.75
CA ALA A 51 -26.58 -12.46 -3.50
C ALA A 51 -25.78 -11.25 -3.02
N TYR A 52 -24.75 -11.46 -2.19
CA TYR A 52 -23.91 -10.37 -1.72
C TYR A 52 -23.06 -9.77 -2.84
N GLU A 53 -22.57 -10.55 -3.80
CA GLU A 53 -21.78 -10.02 -4.91
C GLU A 53 -22.57 -9.04 -5.79
N ILE A 54 -23.86 -9.32 -6.01
CA ILE A 54 -24.74 -8.46 -6.78
C ILE A 54 -25.18 -7.25 -5.95
N LEU A 55 -25.57 -7.45 -4.68
CA LEU A 55 -26.14 -6.38 -3.86
C LEU A 55 -25.09 -5.46 -3.21
N SER A 56 -23.82 -5.88 -3.11
CA SER A 56 -22.75 -5.05 -2.54
C SER A 56 -22.16 -4.05 -3.54
N ASP A 57 -22.31 -4.31 -4.83
CA ASP A 57 -21.91 -3.39 -5.90
C ASP A 57 -23.09 -2.48 -6.30
N PRO A 58 -22.96 -1.15 -6.23
CA PRO A 58 -24.05 -0.23 -6.55
C PRO A 58 -24.60 -0.35 -7.98
N GLN A 59 -23.75 -0.70 -8.96
CA GLN A 59 -24.15 -0.82 -10.36
C GLN A 59 -24.89 -2.13 -10.59
N LYS A 60 -24.37 -3.26 -10.07
CA LYS A 60 -25.05 -4.56 -10.17
C LYS A 60 -26.39 -4.56 -9.42
N ARG A 61 -26.44 -3.92 -8.23
CA ARG A 61 -27.66 -3.73 -7.45
C ARG A 61 -28.71 -2.96 -8.23
N ALA A 62 -28.35 -1.81 -8.81
CA ALA A 62 -29.28 -1.00 -9.60
C ALA A 62 -29.85 -1.77 -10.80
N GLN A 63 -29.05 -2.61 -11.45
CA GLN A 63 -29.52 -3.48 -12.53
C GLN A 63 -30.49 -4.56 -12.02
N TYR A 64 -30.20 -5.19 -10.87
CA TYR A 64 -31.12 -6.14 -10.27
C TYR A 64 -32.44 -5.46 -9.86
N ASP A 65 -32.38 -4.26 -9.29
CA ASP A 65 -33.56 -3.49 -8.91
C ASP A 65 -34.41 -3.09 -10.14
N GLN A 66 -33.78 -2.92 -11.31
CA GLN A 66 -34.44 -2.56 -12.56
C GLN A 66 -35.04 -3.75 -13.32
N PHE A 67 -34.34 -4.89 -13.35
CA PHE A 67 -34.71 -6.04 -14.20
C PHE A 67 -35.19 -7.27 -13.42
N GLY A 68 -34.94 -7.33 -12.10
CA GLY A 68 -35.25 -8.46 -11.25
C GLY A 68 -34.62 -9.76 -11.74
N ASP A 69 -35.25 -10.89 -11.43
CA ASP A 69 -34.76 -12.23 -11.81
C ASP A 69 -34.72 -12.47 -13.34
N ASN A 70 -35.38 -11.63 -14.14
CA ASN A 70 -35.34 -11.75 -15.60
C ASN A 70 -33.92 -11.57 -16.18
N MET A 71 -33.02 -10.94 -15.42
CA MET A 71 -31.63 -10.78 -15.83
C MET A 71 -30.84 -12.10 -15.90
N PHE A 72 -31.32 -13.16 -15.26
CA PHE A 72 -30.69 -14.49 -15.27
C PHE A 72 -31.21 -15.38 -16.41
N GLY A 73 -31.60 -14.79 -17.55
CA GLY A 73 -32.05 -15.54 -18.73
C GLY A 73 -33.42 -16.20 -18.55
N GLY A 74 -34.32 -15.56 -17.78
CA GLY A 74 -35.67 -16.08 -17.51
C GLY A 74 -35.74 -17.19 -16.46
N GLN A 75 -34.67 -17.41 -15.69
CA GLN A 75 -34.62 -18.33 -14.55
C GLN A 75 -34.59 -17.55 -13.23
N ASN A 76 -35.08 -18.14 -12.13
CA ASN A 76 -34.99 -17.51 -10.81
C ASN A 76 -33.55 -17.55 -10.29
N PHE A 77 -33.18 -16.57 -9.46
CA PHE A 77 -31.82 -16.49 -8.91
C PHE A 77 -31.37 -17.76 -8.19
N SER A 78 -32.24 -18.39 -7.40
CA SER A 78 -31.89 -19.62 -6.67
C SER A 78 -31.58 -20.78 -7.62
N ASP A 79 -32.30 -20.89 -8.74
CA ASP A 79 -32.06 -21.93 -9.75
C ASP A 79 -30.78 -21.63 -10.53
N PHE A 80 -30.54 -20.35 -10.85
CA PHE A 80 -29.29 -19.88 -11.45
C PHE A 80 -28.07 -20.20 -10.58
N ALA A 81 -28.13 -19.85 -9.28
CA ALA A 81 -27.05 -20.09 -8.31
C ALA A 81 -26.78 -21.60 -8.08
N ARG A 82 -27.80 -22.45 -8.19
CA ARG A 82 -27.68 -23.91 -8.06
C ARG A 82 -27.22 -24.60 -9.33
N SER A 83 -27.61 -24.07 -10.51
CA SER A 83 -27.21 -24.61 -11.81
C SER A 83 -25.69 -24.58 -12.02
N GLN A 84 -24.99 -23.76 -11.22
CA GLN A 84 -23.54 -23.66 -11.20
C GLN A 84 -22.89 -24.80 -10.37
N GLY A 85 -23.04 -26.04 -10.84
CA GLY A 85 -22.35 -27.20 -10.29
C GLY A 85 -20.87 -27.26 -10.73
N LYS A 86 -19.95 -27.27 -9.74
CA LYS A 86 -18.51 -27.61 -9.80
C LYS A 86 -17.74 -27.15 -11.06
N GLY A 87 -17.08 -25.99 -10.96
CA GLY A 87 -15.89 -25.68 -11.77
C GLY A 87 -15.92 -24.38 -12.56
N ALA A 88 -17.03 -23.65 -12.58
CA ALA A 88 -17.08 -22.28 -13.12
C ALA A 88 -17.08 -21.27 -11.96
N ASN A 89 -16.27 -20.22 -12.02
CA ASN A 89 -16.32 -19.14 -11.03
C ASN A 89 -17.60 -18.33 -11.24
N PHE A 90 -18.34 -18.09 -10.17
CA PHE A 90 -19.54 -17.24 -10.19
C PHE A 90 -19.20 -15.84 -10.68
N ASP A 91 -18.00 -15.35 -10.35
CA ASP A 91 -17.45 -14.09 -10.86
C ASP A 91 -17.38 -14.04 -12.39
N ASP A 92 -16.99 -15.13 -13.06
CA ASP A 92 -16.83 -15.17 -14.52
C ASP A 92 -18.20 -15.22 -15.24
N ILE A 93 -19.18 -15.91 -14.65
CA ILE A 93 -20.54 -16.00 -15.20
C ILE A 93 -21.30 -14.71 -14.93
N LEU A 94 -21.15 -14.11 -13.75
CA LEU A 94 -21.68 -12.77 -13.50
C LEU A 94 -20.97 -11.74 -14.37
N ALA A 95 -19.66 -11.82 -14.58
CA ALA A 95 -18.99 -10.97 -15.57
C ALA A 95 -19.51 -11.23 -17.00
N GLN A 96 -19.98 -12.43 -17.32
CA GLN A 96 -20.64 -12.71 -18.60
C GLN A 96 -22.07 -12.16 -18.65
N ILE A 97 -22.86 -12.24 -17.58
CA ILE A 97 -24.24 -11.71 -17.53
C ILE A 97 -24.24 -10.18 -17.46
N PHE A 98 -23.41 -9.61 -16.58
CA PHE A 98 -23.25 -8.19 -16.34
C PHE A 98 -22.26 -7.52 -17.31
N GLY A 99 -21.44 -8.30 -18.03
CA GLY A 99 -20.48 -7.79 -19.04
C GLY A 99 -20.82 -8.10 -20.50
N ARG A 100 -21.80 -8.97 -20.81
CA ARG A 100 -22.30 -9.23 -22.19
C ARG A 100 -23.70 -8.64 -22.47
N GLY A 101 -24.30 -7.91 -21.53
CA GLY A 101 -25.75 -7.64 -21.55
C GLY A 101 -26.16 -6.19 -21.24
N GLY A 102 -25.56 -5.20 -21.89
CA GLY A 102 -26.20 -3.88 -21.98
C GLY A 102 -27.38 -3.96 -22.95
N PHE A 103 -28.60 -4.14 -22.43
CA PHE A 103 -29.83 -4.18 -23.22
C PHE A 103 -30.06 -2.86 -23.97
N GLY A 104 -29.76 -2.90 -25.27
CA GLY A 104 -30.38 -2.07 -26.29
C GLY A 104 -30.83 -2.95 -27.46
N GLY A 105 -32.14 -3.21 -27.54
CA GLY A 105 -32.81 -3.70 -28.75
C GLY A 105 -32.92 -5.23 -28.92
N GLY A 106 -34.15 -5.74 -29.01
CA GLY A 106 -34.43 -7.14 -29.28
C GLY A 106 -34.25 -7.56 -30.74
N GLY A 107 -34.29 -8.87 -30.99
CA GLY A 107 -34.46 -9.46 -32.32
C GLY A 107 -33.62 -10.70 -32.57
N PHE A 108 -34.31 -11.82 -32.83
CA PHE A 108 -33.74 -13.03 -33.44
C PHE A 108 -33.10 -12.72 -34.81
N GLY A 109 -31.97 -13.33 -35.15
CA GLY A 109 -31.46 -13.34 -36.53
C GLY A 109 -30.06 -13.92 -36.70
N HIS A 110 -29.92 -14.93 -37.56
CA HIS A 110 -28.67 -15.55 -37.97
C HIS A 110 -27.73 -14.60 -38.74
N GLY A 111 -26.42 -14.79 -38.55
CA GLY A 111 -25.40 -14.49 -39.55
C GLY A 111 -24.59 -13.21 -39.32
N GLY A 112 -23.28 -13.31 -39.54
CA GLY A 112 -22.40 -12.14 -39.69
C GLY A 112 -21.35 -11.98 -38.60
N PHE A 113 -20.30 -12.80 -38.68
CA PHE A 113 -18.98 -12.38 -38.21
C PHE A 113 -18.52 -11.22 -39.07
N ALA A 114 -18.69 -9.99 -38.60
CA ALA A 114 -17.85 -8.81 -38.86
C ALA A 114 -18.58 -7.58 -38.31
N ASP A 115 -17.84 -6.77 -37.55
CA ASP A 115 -18.12 -5.36 -37.33
C ASP A 115 -19.26 -5.01 -36.35
N PHE A 116 -18.95 -5.05 -35.05
CA PHE A 116 -19.61 -4.18 -34.06
C PHE A 116 -18.56 -3.69 -33.05
N GLY A 117 -17.85 -2.64 -33.44
CA GLY A 117 -16.98 -1.88 -32.55
C GLY A 117 -17.79 -1.19 -31.44
N GLY A 118 -17.18 -1.09 -30.25
CA GLY A 118 -17.64 -0.13 -29.24
C GLY A 118 -17.80 -0.62 -27.80
N PHE A 119 -17.25 -1.77 -27.40
CA PHE A 119 -16.97 -1.98 -25.98
C PHE A 119 -15.71 -1.22 -25.61
N ASN A 120 -15.85 0.08 -25.32
CA ASN A 120 -14.82 0.80 -24.58
C ASN A 120 -14.80 0.19 -23.16
N PHE A 121 -14.01 -0.86 -22.96
CA PHE A 121 -13.22 -0.91 -21.74
C PHE A 121 -12.59 0.47 -21.66
N ALA A 122 -12.94 1.27 -20.66
CA ALA A 122 -12.15 2.46 -20.38
C ALA A 122 -10.73 1.92 -20.16
N GLU A 123 -9.88 2.02 -21.18
CA GLU A 123 -8.49 1.62 -21.06
C GLU A 123 -7.97 2.31 -19.83
N ASN A 124 -7.29 1.56 -18.94
CA ASN A 124 -6.66 2.21 -17.82
C ASN A 124 -5.56 3.12 -18.38
N LEU A 125 -5.84 4.41 -18.42
CA LEU A 125 -4.93 5.43 -18.92
C LEU A 125 -3.82 5.72 -17.91
N ASP A 126 -3.85 5.11 -16.72
CA ASP A 126 -2.83 5.30 -15.70
C ASP A 126 -1.53 4.59 -16.07
N ILE A 127 -0.41 5.29 -15.89
CA ILE A 127 0.93 4.77 -16.09
C ILE A 127 1.51 4.42 -14.73
N HIS A 128 1.95 3.17 -14.57
CA HIS A 128 2.69 2.74 -13.40
C HIS A 128 4.19 2.82 -13.72
N ALA A 129 4.94 3.48 -12.84
CA ALA A 129 6.38 3.61 -12.97
C ALA A 129 7.03 3.56 -11.58
N GLU A 130 8.34 3.40 -11.56
CA GLU A 130 9.14 3.41 -10.35
C GLU A 130 10.00 4.66 -10.30
N ILE A 131 10.21 5.20 -9.10
CA ILE A 131 11.16 6.29 -8.85
C ILE A 131 12.13 5.90 -7.75
N GLN A 132 13.41 6.04 -8.05
CA GLN A 132 14.46 5.92 -7.04
C GLN A 132 14.73 7.28 -6.41
N ILE A 133 14.70 7.33 -5.08
CA ILE A 133 15.00 8.53 -4.30
C ILE A 133 16.05 8.21 -3.24
N SER A 134 16.85 9.20 -2.86
CA SER A 134 17.78 9.01 -1.74
C SER A 134 17.03 8.99 -0.41
N LEU A 135 17.66 8.41 0.63
CA LEU A 135 17.10 8.49 1.98
C LEU A 135 16.91 9.94 2.43
N GLN A 136 17.83 10.85 2.09
CA GLN A 136 17.70 12.27 2.41
C GLN A 136 16.43 12.89 1.79
N GLU A 137 16.15 12.59 0.51
CA GLU A 137 14.91 13.03 -0.14
C GLU A 137 13.68 12.42 0.52
N ALA A 138 13.75 11.16 0.94
CA ALA A 138 12.66 10.49 1.62
C ALA A 138 12.36 11.12 3.00
N VAL A 139 13.39 11.57 3.71
CA VAL A 139 13.28 12.17 5.06
C VAL A 139 12.83 13.63 4.98
N LEU A 140 13.51 14.46 4.19
CA LEU A 140 13.29 15.90 4.14
C LEU A 140 12.20 16.32 3.15
N GLY A 141 11.84 15.43 2.22
CA GLY A 141 11.04 15.77 1.05
C GLY A 141 11.88 16.47 -0.01
N ALA A 142 11.38 16.46 -1.25
CA ALA A 142 12.07 17.05 -2.38
C ALA A 142 11.10 17.42 -3.50
N LYS A 143 11.57 18.20 -4.46
CA LYS A 143 10.91 18.40 -5.75
C LYS A 143 11.80 17.77 -6.82
N ARG A 144 11.24 16.86 -7.61
CA ARG A 144 11.96 16.13 -8.66
C ARG A 144 11.29 16.40 -10.00
N SER A 145 12.09 16.73 -11.01
CA SER A 145 11.63 16.69 -12.40
C SER A 145 11.75 15.26 -12.92
N ILE A 146 10.64 14.67 -13.32
CA ILE A 146 10.58 13.34 -13.92
C ILE A 146 10.37 13.52 -15.41
N LYS A 147 11.14 12.75 -16.20
CA LYS A 147 10.91 12.58 -17.63
C LYS A 147 10.38 11.18 -17.84
N LEU A 148 9.15 11.07 -18.32
CA LEU A 148 8.51 9.78 -18.59
C LEU A 148 7.92 9.84 -20.00
N ASN A 149 8.36 8.94 -20.86
CA ASN A 149 8.06 8.97 -22.30
C ASN A 149 8.48 10.31 -22.93
N HIS A 150 7.53 11.06 -23.51
CA HIS A 150 7.75 12.38 -24.11
C HIS A 150 7.35 13.54 -23.20
N ASP A 151 6.87 13.26 -21.99
CA ASP A 151 6.45 14.27 -21.03
C ASP A 151 7.51 14.49 -19.95
N SER A 152 7.67 15.76 -19.56
CA SER A 152 8.45 16.16 -18.39
C SER A 152 7.54 16.87 -17.40
N PHE A 153 7.57 16.46 -16.14
CA PHE A 153 6.77 17.09 -15.09
C PHE A 153 7.50 17.09 -13.75
N GLU A 154 7.20 18.10 -12.93
CA GLU A 154 7.69 18.16 -11.55
C GLU A 154 6.73 17.40 -10.63
N ILE A 155 7.28 16.57 -9.75
CA ILE A 155 6.57 15.96 -8.65
C ILE A 155 7.16 16.41 -7.32
N LYS A 156 6.27 16.63 -6.34
CA LYS A 156 6.64 16.88 -4.95
C LYS A 156 6.68 15.54 -4.21
N ILE A 157 7.86 15.19 -3.73
CA ILE A 157 8.08 14.07 -2.80
C ILE A 157 7.81 14.60 -1.38
N PRO A 158 6.80 14.08 -0.67
CA PRO A 158 6.52 14.51 0.69
C PRO A 158 7.58 13.99 1.66
N ALA A 159 7.94 14.82 2.64
CA ALA A 159 8.79 14.41 3.76
C ALA A 159 8.15 13.22 4.50
N GLY A 160 8.96 12.20 4.77
CA GLY A 160 8.54 10.97 5.46
C GLY A 160 7.91 9.91 4.57
N VAL A 161 8.05 10.00 3.24
CA VAL A 161 7.61 8.95 2.30
C VAL A 161 8.30 7.61 2.63
N LYS A 162 7.60 6.49 2.46
CA LYS A 162 8.09 5.14 2.79
C LYS A 162 8.45 4.34 1.53
N GLU A 163 9.27 3.32 1.72
CA GLU A 163 9.55 2.31 0.70
C GLU A 163 8.24 1.69 0.17
N GLY A 164 8.12 1.58 -1.14
CA GLY A 164 6.95 1.03 -1.83
C GLY A 164 5.72 1.94 -1.83
N GLU A 165 5.78 3.13 -1.24
CA GLU A 165 4.66 4.08 -1.28
C GLU A 165 4.43 4.61 -2.70
N VAL A 166 3.17 4.80 -3.09
CA VAL A 166 2.80 5.26 -4.44
C VAL A 166 2.49 6.76 -4.43
N LEU A 167 3.26 7.53 -5.19
CA LEU A 167 3.02 8.94 -5.44
C LEU A 167 2.21 9.12 -6.72
N ARG A 168 1.09 9.84 -6.64
CA ARG A 168 0.17 10.08 -7.76
C ARG A 168 0.41 11.45 -8.41
N ALA A 169 0.83 11.46 -9.67
CA ALA A 169 0.86 12.66 -10.50
C ALA A 169 -0.39 12.71 -11.39
N LYS A 170 -1.32 13.60 -11.02
CA LYS A 170 -2.62 13.73 -11.68
C LYS A 170 -2.51 14.30 -13.10
N GLY A 171 -3.22 13.72 -14.06
CA GLY A 171 -3.30 14.15 -15.45
C GLY A 171 -1.95 14.08 -16.17
N LYS A 172 -1.12 13.09 -15.82
CA LYS A 172 0.20 12.86 -16.44
C LYS A 172 0.33 11.49 -17.11
N GLY A 173 -0.72 10.68 -17.09
CA GLY A 173 -0.80 9.37 -17.73
C GLY A 173 -1.05 9.46 -19.24
N ARG A 174 -1.51 8.34 -19.81
CA ARG A 174 -1.85 8.22 -21.24
C ARG A 174 -3.04 9.11 -21.57
N THR A 175 -3.12 9.52 -22.84
CA THR A 175 -4.22 10.32 -23.37
C THR A 175 -4.94 9.54 -24.46
N GLN A 176 -6.25 9.35 -24.33
CA GLN A 176 -7.09 8.68 -25.33
C GLN A 176 -8.49 9.28 -25.29
N GLY A 177 -9.07 9.60 -26.46
CA GLY A 177 -10.43 10.11 -26.56
C GLY A 177 -10.69 11.42 -25.78
N GLY A 178 -9.67 12.25 -25.57
CA GLY A 178 -9.77 13.50 -24.78
C GLY A 178 -9.68 13.32 -23.26
N LEU A 179 -9.62 12.07 -22.76
CA LEU A 179 -9.34 11.76 -21.36
C LEU A 179 -7.85 11.56 -21.15
N ARG A 180 -7.35 11.92 -19.97
CA ARG A 180 -5.95 11.71 -19.57
C ARG A 180 -5.90 11.02 -18.21
N GLY A 181 -5.15 9.92 -18.13
CA GLY A 181 -4.91 9.21 -16.88
C GLY A 181 -3.85 9.86 -16.01
N ASP A 182 -3.43 9.14 -14.98
CA ASP A 182 -2.44 9.59 -14.00
C ASP A 182 -1.12 8.81 -14.11
N VAL A 183 -0.08 9.29 -13.44
CA VAL A 183 1.13 8.48 -13.23
C VAL A 183 1.18 8.08 -11.76
N LEU A 184 1.30 6.79 -11.52
CA LEU A 184 1.45 6.16 -10.21
C LEU A 184 2.92 5.73 -10.07
N LEU A 185 3.67 6.49 -9.27
CA LEU A 185 5.10 6.30 -9.05
C LEU A 185 5.33 5.54 -7.76
N LYS A 186 5.72 4.28 -7.86
CA LYS A 186 6.13 3.49 -6.71
C LYS A 186 7.54 3.92 -6.28
N VAL A 187 7.68 4.29 -5.01
CA VAL A 187 8.93 4.81 -4.46
C VAL A 187 9.85 3.66 -4.07
N HIS A 188 11.10 3.77 -4.51
CA HIS A 188 12.23 2.97 -4.05
C HIS A 188 13.26 3.89 -3.39
N VAL A 189 13.46 3.72 -2.09
CA VAL A 189 14.44 4.47 -1.31
C VAL A 189 15.77 3.74 -1.39
N LEU A 190 16.76 4.42 -1.96
CA LEU A 190 18.11 3.89 -2.04
C LEU A 190 18.70 3.73 -0.63
N GLU A 191 19.46 2.66 -0.44
CA GLU A 191 20.26 2.47 0.76
C GLU A 191 21.26 3.62 0.92
N ASP A 192 21.45 4.06 2.16
CA ASP A 192 22.36 5.15 2.50
C ASP A 192 23.52 4.58 3.34
N GLY A 193 24.75 4.91 2.95
CA GLY A 193 25.94 4.40 3.64
C GLY A 193 26.20 5.04 5.00
N THR A 194 25.51 6.15 5.32
CA THR A 194 25.69 6.91 6.56
C THR A 194 24.52 6.71 7.54
N TYR A 195 23.32 6.52 7.00
CA TYR A 195 22.09 6.43 7.77
C TYR A 195 21.33 5.14 7.51
N THR A 196 20.79 4.56 8.58
CA THR A 196 19.82 3.47 8.51
C THR A 196 18.49 3.94 9.06
N ARG A 197 17.41 3.73 8.31
CA ARG A 197 16.05 4.06 8.76
C ARG A 197 15.40 2.87 9.45
N SER A 198 14.82 3.10 10.63
CA SER A 198 13.99 2.12 11.35
C SER A 198 12.65 2.76 11.69
N GLY A 199 11.64 2.50 10.85
CA GLY A 199 10.34 3.14 10.98
C GLY A 199 10.42 4.66 10.78
N ASP A 200 10.13 5.41 11.83
CA ASP A 200 10.25 6.88 11.85
C ASP A 200 11.58 7.34 12.50
N ASP A 201 12.40 6.41 13.00
CA ASP A 201 13.71 6.72 13.58
C ASP A 201 14.85 6.56 12.57
N LEU A 202 15.94 7.28 12.81
CA LEU A 202 17.18 7.19 12.05
C LEU A 202 18.32 6.73 12.95
N ILE A 203 19.24 5.94 12.40
CA ILE A 203 20.48 5.55 13.05
C ILE A 203 21.62 6.07 12.19
N LYS A 204 22.61 6.71 12.81
CA LYS A 204 23.83 7.18 12.15
C LYS A 204 25.03 6.81 12.99
N ASP A 205 26.05 6.27 12.35
CA ASP A 205 27.35 6.07 12.99
C ASP A 205 28.14 7.38 12.94
N PHE A 206 28.75 7.75 14.06
CA PHE A 206 29.64 8.91 14.11
C PHE A 206 30.97 8.53 14.72
N ASP A 207 32.01 9.11 14.14
CA ASP A 207 33.37 8.92 14.60
C ASP A 207 33.60 9.67 15.91
N LEU A 208 34.09 8.92 16.90
CA LEU A 208 34.37 9.40 18.24
C LEU A 208 35.86 9.20 18.55
N PRO A 209 36.66 10.28 18.64
CA PRO A 209 38.06 10.16 19.03
C PRO A 209 38.21 9.53 20.42
N LEU A 210 39.17 8.61 20.58
CA LEU A 210 39.44 7.90 21.84
C LEU A 210 39.54 8.83 23.05
N LYS A 211 40.21 9.99 22.91
CA LYS A 211 40.31 11.00 23.97
C LYS A 211 38.94 11.44 24.48
N THR A 212 38.02 11.77 23.56
CA THR A 212 36.67 12.23 23.92
C THR A 212 35.82 11.08 24.45
N ALA A 213 36.03 9.85 23.98
CA ALA A 213 35.37 8.67 24.54
C ALA A 213 35.75 8.45 26.01
N LEU A 214 37.05 8.55 26.34
CA LEU A 214 37.57 8.34 27.69
C LEU A 214 37.18 9.48 28.64
N PHE A 215 37.45 10.72 28.26
CA PHE A 215 37.36 11.88 29.16
C PHE A 215 36.09 12.71 29.00
N GLY A 216 35.26 12.40 28.01
CA GLY A 216 34.09 13.19 27.66
C GLY A 216 34.46 14.47 26.91
N GLY A 217 33.44 15.22 26.53
CA GLY A 217 33.62 16.48 25.79
C GLY A 217 32.38 16.87 25.00
N LYS A 218 32.59 17.71 23.98
CA LYS A 218 31.56 18.09 23.01
C LYS A 218 32.10 17.84 21.61
N ILE A 219 31.27 17.26 20.75
CA ILE A 219 31.58 17.06 19.32
C ILE A 219 30.47 17.66 18.47
N GLN A 220 30.82 18.15 17.28
CA GLN A 220 29.84 18.56 16.29
C GLN A 220 29.51 17.38 15.39
N VAL A 221 28.23 17.12 15.19
CA VAL A 221 27.76 16.03 14.32
C VAL A 221 26.81 16.63 13.28
N PRO A 222 27.15 16.59 11.98
CA PRO A 222 26.23 16.99 10.92
C PRO A 222 25.10 15.96 10.83
N THR A 223 23.84 16.42 10.86
CA THR A 223 22.67 15.57 10.64
C THR A 223 21.98 15.95 9.33
N LEU A 224 21.01 15.15 8.86
CA LEU A 224 20.20 15.52 7.67
C LEU A 224 19.45 16.84 7.84
N HIS A 225 19.10 17.22 9.08
CA HIS A 225 18.31 18.42 9.35
C HIS A 225 19.19 19.64 9.64
N LYS A 226 20.22 19.45 10.47
CA LYS A 226 21.11 20.50 10.96
C LYS A 226 22.36 19.92 11.61
N GLU A 227 23.37 20.76 11.82
CA GLU A 227 24.49 20.41 12.68
C GLU A 227 24.08 20.49 14.16
N ILE A 228 24.57 19.56 14.98
CA ILE A 228 24.31 19.54 16.43
C ILE A 228 25.58 19.38 17.23
N ALA A 229 25.63 20.04 18.40
CA ALA A 229 26.66 19.83 19.39
C ALA A 229 26.24 18.71 20.35
N LEU A 230 26.86 17.54 20.23
CA LEU A 230 26.62 16.39 21.09
C LEU A 230 27.57 16.42 22.30
N LYS A 231 27.00 16.39 23.52
CA LYS A 231 27.77 16.23 24.76
C LYS A 231 28.06 14.74 24.98
N ILE A 232 29.34 14.39 25.04
CA ILE A 232 29.82 13.03 25.28
C ILE A 232 30.22 12.89 26.76
N PRO A 233 29.65 11.94 27.52
CA PRO A 233 30.11 11.64 28.87
C PRO A 233 31.46 10.89 28.84
N PRO A 234 32.27 10.98 29.89
CA PRO A 234 33.46 10.14 30.04
C PRO A 234 33.09 8.66 30.04
N ASN A 235 34.06 7.80 29.71
CA ASN A 235 33.92 6.35 29.60
C ASN A 235 32.81 5.89 28.62
N THR A 236 32.61 6.66 27.54
CA THR A 236 31.69 6.27 26.46
C THR A 236 32.22 5.04 25.74
N LYS A 237 31.37 4.02 25.58
CA LYS A 237 31.72 2.74 24.96
C LYS A 237 31.54 2.79 23.44
N ASN A 238 32.27 1.93 22.73
CA ASN A 238 32.00 1.68 21.32
C ASN A 238 30.57 1.15 21.13
N ALA A 239 29.92 1.54 20.04
CA ALA A 239 28.52 1.27 19.72
C ALA A 239 27.46 1.83 20.70
N GLN A 240 27.87 2.62 21.71
CA GLN A 240 26.92 3.29 22.60
C GLN A 240 26.06 4.27 21.80
N LYS A 241 24.74 4.23 22.03
CA LYS A 241 23.77 5.06 21.31
C LYS A 241 23.38 6.31 22.10
N PHE A 242 23.33 7.44 21.41
CA PHE A 242 22.84 8.71 21.92
C PHE A 242 21.57 9.11 21.18
N ARG A 243 20.46 9.24 21.89
CA ARG A 243 19.16 9.64 21.33
C ARG A 243 19.07 11.15 21.22
N ILE A 244 18.78 11.64 20.03
CA ILE A 244 18.51 13.05 19.74
C ILE A 244 17.05 13.18 19.33
N LYS A 245 16.27 13.77 20.22
CA LYS A 245 14.82 13.85 20.07
C LYS A 245 14.41 14.71 18.87
N GLY A 246 13.47 14.22 18.06
CA GLY A 246 12.83 14.96 16.98
C GLY A 246 13.68 15.19 15.73
N LEU A 247 14.82 14.48 15.59
CA LEU A 247 15.69 14.54 14.41
C LEU A 247 15.64 13.29 13.53
N GLY A 248 14.64 12.44 13.73
CA GLY A 248 14.31 11.31 12.85
C GLY A 248 13.43 11.75 11.69
N VAL A 249 12.51 10.89 11.28
CA VAL A 249 11.63 11.08 10.13
C VAL A 249 10.25 11.55 10.56
N LYS A 250 9.65 12.45 9.78
CA LYS A 250 8.28 12.90 10.02
C LYS A 250 7.27 11.80 9.72
N ASN A 251 6.45 11.44 10.68
CA ASN A 251 5.29 10.60 10.45
C ASN A 251 4.18 11.42 9.76
N ARG A 252 3.77 11.00 8.57
CA ARG A 252 2.77 11.74 7.79
C ARG A 252 1.34 11.67 8.32
N LYS A 253 1.03 10.69 9.17
CA LYS A 253 -0.31 10.51 9.76
C LYS A 253 -0.44 11.28 11.07
N SER A 254 0.52 11.14 11.99
CA SER A 254 0.48 11.84 13.28
C SER A 254 1.14 13.23 13.24
N ALA A 255 1.88 13.55 12.18
CA ALA A 255 2.73 14.74 12.06
C ALA A 255 3.89 14.81 13.07
N GLU A 256 4.06 13.79 13.91
CA GLU A 256 5.15 13.68 14.88
C GLU A 256 6.49 13.39 14.19
N MET A 257 7.58 13.79 14.85
CA MET A 257 8.94 13.49 14.42
C MET A 257 9.46 12.29 15.20
N GLY A 258 10.02 11.30 14.52
CA GLY A 258 10.86 10.31 15.17
C GLY A 258 12.20 10.89 15.60
N ASP A 259 13.10 10.03 16.06
CA ASP A 259 14.36 10.41 16.68
C ASP A 259 15.58 9.96 15.87
N LEU A 260 16.72 10.59 16.15
CA LEU A 260 18.02 10.19 15.62
C LEU A 260 18.82 9.49 16.72
N TYR A 261 19.30 8.29 16.45
CA TYR A 261 20.21 7.54 17.30
C TYR A 261 21.61 7.62 16.71
N LEU A 262 22.48 8.37 17.38
CA LEU A 262 23.88 8.47 17.05
C LEU A 262 24.64 7.32 17.73
N LYS A 263 25.20 6.41 16.95
CA LYS A 263 25.97 5.26 17.44
C LYS A 263 27.46 5.61 17.40
N ALA A 264 28.11 5.60 18.56
CA ALA A 264 29.52 5.94 18.65
C ALA A 264 30.38 4.87 17.98
N HIS A 265 31.27 5.30 17.08
CA HIS A 265 32.34 4.50 16.51
C HIS A 265 33.66 5.04 17.04
N VAL A 266 34.27 4.36 18.01
CA VAL A 266 35.49 4.87 18.66
C VAL A 266 36.68 4.67 17.73
N ILE A 267 37.27 5.77 17.27
CA ILE A 267 38.49 5.73 16.47
C ILE A 267 39.70 5.66 17.40
N LEU A 268 40.52 4.63 17.17
CA LEU A 268 41.83 4.49 17.79
C LEU A 268 42.88 5.30 17.01
N PRO A 269 43.75 6.06 17.68
CA PRO A 269 44.89 6.68 17.00
C PRO A 269 45.85 5.61 16.49
N HIS A 270 46.53 5.89 15.38
CA HIS A 270 47.63 5.04 14.92
C HIS A 270 48.79 5.11 15.92
N THR A 271 49.31 3.95 16.33
CA THR A 271 50.40 3.86 17.31
C THR A 271 51.65 4.62 16.87
N ASP A 272 51.93 4.67 15.57
CA ASP A 272 53.12 5.37 15.03
C ASP A 272 53.07 6.88 15.23
N THR A 273 51.89 7.45 15.48
CA THR A 273 51.72 8.88 15.78
C THR A 273 51.94 9.23 17.25
N LEU A 274 52.13 8.22 18.12
CA LEU A 274 52.31 8.40 19.57
C LEU A 274 53.80 8.45 19.93
N SER A 275 54.15 9.29 20.91
CA SER A 275 55.51 9.33 21.48
C SER A 275 55.84 8.06 22.25
N ALA A 276 57.13 7.78 22.44
CA ALA A 276 57.60 6.61 23.18
C ALA A 276 57.03 6.55 24.60
N ASP A 277 57.05 7.67 25.33
CA ASP A 277 56.52 7.77 26.69
C ASP A 277 55.02 7.43 26.76
N VAL A 278 54.24 7.94 25.80
CA VAL A 278 52.79 7.67 25.75
C VAL A 278 52.54 6.19 25.44
N LYS A 279 53.30 5.58 24.52
CA LYS A 279 53.19 4.15 24.22
C LYS A 279 53.44 3.30 25.47
N GLN A 280 54.50 3.61 26.21
CA GLN A 280 54.86 2.89 27.43
C GLN A 280 53.74 2.98 28.49
N VAL A 281 53.25 4.19 28.78
CA VAL A 281 52.15 4.38 29.76
C VAL A 281 50.90 3.62 29.34
N LEU A 282 50.55 3.62 28.05
CA LEU A 282 49.37 2.89 27.57
C LEU A 282 49.52 1.38 27.70
N GLN A 283 50.71 0.82 27.42
CA GLN A 283 50.98 -0.61 27.57
C GLN A 283 50.97 -1.07 29.04
N GLU A 284 51.36 -0.20 29.98
CA GLU A 284 51.37 -0.51 31.40
C GLU A 284 49.98 -0.37 32.07
N GLN A 285 49.18 0.60 31.63
CA GLN A 285 47.96 1.02 32.33
C GLN A 285 46.67 0.50 31.70
N LEU A 286 46.67 0.18 30.40
CA LEU A 286 45.49 -0.40 29.74
C LEU A 286 45.48 -1.93 29.91
N PRO A 287 44.28 -2.54 30.04
CA PRO A 287 44.12 -3.99 30.16
C PRO A 287 44.44 -4.75 28.88
#